data_AF-A0A1B3P5K3-F1
#
_entry.id   AF-A0A1B3P5K3-F1
#
_cell.length_a   1.000
_cell.length_b   1.000
_cell.length_c   1.000
_cell.angle_alpha   90.00
_cell.angle_beta   90.00
_cell.angle_gamma   90.00
#
_symmetry.space_group_name_H-M   'P 1'
#
loop_
_entity.id
_entity.type
_entity.pdbx_description
1 polymer ?
#
loop_
_entity_poly.entity_id
_entity_poly.type
_entity_poly.pdbx_seq_one_letter_code
_entity_poly.pdbx_strand_id
1 'polypeptide(L)'
;MASFYCVFLCYGIVALYFINVNAVSQEEIIKIEGALLPFITECSAQNGVNMEDLTAAKKNENYDNLNPCLIACVFKKTGTMDDKGLFNLDKALEKTKKFLKSEEDIDKAAEVAKSCASVNDQEISDNDKSCGRAKLLLDCFIKHKGQFPLSI
;
A
#
# COMPACT_ATOMS: atom_id res chain seq x y z
N MET A 1 44.43 -24.65 -15.62
CA MET A 1 43.59 -23.72 -16.43
C MET A 1 42.08 -23.81 -16.13
N ALA A 2 41.61 -24.61 -15.16
CA ALA A 2 40.18 -24.72 -14.81
C ALA A 2 39.72 -23.81 -13.65
N SER A 3 40.65 -23.16 -12.93
CA SER A 3 40.35 -22.44 -11.68
C SER A 3 39.78 -21.04 -11.87
N PHE A 4 40.07 -20.36 -13.00
CA PHE A 4 39.60 -18.99 -13.23
C PHE A 4 38.22 -18.96 -13.91
N TYR A 5 37.89 -19.95 -14.74
CA TYR A 5 36.61 -19.99 -15.46
C TYR A 5 35.40 -20.18 -14.52
N CYS A 6 35.54 -20.92 -13.42
CA CYS A 6 34.48 -21.07 -12.42
C CYS A 6 34.14 -19.75 -11.69
N VAL A 7 35.16 -18.93 -11.40
CA VAL A 7 34.98 -17.66 -10.65
C VAL A 7 34.28 -16.61 -11.51
N PHE A 8 34.63 -16.53 -12.81
CA PHE A 8 33.95 -15.62 -13.75
C PHE A 8 32.51 -16.05 -14.09
N LEU A 9 32.24 -17.36 -14.16
CA LEU A 9 30.88 -17.88 -14.31
C LEU A 9 29.99 -17.56 -13.10
N CYS A 10 30.52 -17.63 -11.89
CA CYS A 10 29.77 -17.27 -10.68
C CYS A 10 29.51 -15.76 -10.58
N TYR A 11 30.46 -14.90 -10.99
CA TYR A 11 30.28 -13.44 -10.94
C TYR A 11 29.28 -12.92 -11.99
N GLY A 12 29.25 -13.53 -13.19
CA GLY A 12 28.27 -13.19 -14.23
C GLY A 12 26.83 -13.53 -13.85
N ILE A 13 26.63 -14.60 -13.07
CA ILE A 13 25.32 -14.99 -12.56
C ILE A 13 24.86 -14.04 -11.44
N VAL A 14 25.75 -13.65 -10.52
CA VAL A 14 25.42 -12.72 -9.43
C VAL A 14 25.07 -11.32 -9.96
N ALA A 15 25.71 -10.85 -11.04
CA ALA A 15 25.37 -9.57 -11.68
C ALA A 15 23.96 -9.56 -12.33
N LEU A 16 23.43 -10.72 -12.74
CA LEU A 16 22.07 -10.85 -13.28
C LEU A 16 20.99 -10.96 -12.18
N TYR A 17 21.37 -11.28 -10.93
CA TYR A 17 20.45 -11.27 -9.79
C TYR A 17 20.24 -9.87 -9.17
N PHE A 18 21.05 -8.87 -9.54
CA PHE A 18 20.93 -7.49 -9.06
C PHE A 18 20.11 -6.56 -9.98
N ILE A 19 19.49 -7.09 -11.03
CA ILE A 19 18.64 -6.31 -11.94
C ILE A 19 17.18 -6.57 -11.57
N ASN A 20 16.45 -5.49 -11.27
CA ASN A 20 15.00 -5.40 -10.96
C ASN A 20 14.65 -5.01 -9.51
N VAL A 21 15.42 -4.13 -8.89
CA VAL A 21 14.82 -3.18 -7.93
C VAL A 21 14.39 -1.94 -8.73
N ASN A 22 13.38 -2.09 -9.60
CA ASN A 22 12.64 -0.94 -10.10
C ASN A 22 11.77 -0.48 -8.93
N ALA A 23 12.20 0.56 -8.24
CA ALA A 23 11.36 1.22 -7.26
C ALA A 23 10.40 2.16 -8.01
N VAL A 24 9.11 2.17 -7.62
CA VAL A 24 8.16 3.25 -7.97
C VAL A 24 8.88 4.59 -7.83
N SER A 25 8.76 5.43 -8.86
CA SER A 25 9.54 6.66 -8.91
C SER A 25 9.10 7.64 -7.81
N GLN A 26 10.04 8.47 -7.34
CA GLN A 26 9.72 9.54 -6.38
C GLN A 26 8.61 10.47 -6.88
N GLU A 27 8.51 10.69 -8.20
CA GLU A 27 7.44 11.50 -8.80
C GLU A 27 6.06 10.85 -8.59
N GLU A 28 5.95 9.53 -8.78
CA GLU A 28 4.70 8.78 -8.59
C GLU A 28 4.30 8.77 -7.10
N ILE A 29 5.27 8.59 -6.19
CA ILE A 29 5.05 8.67 -4.74
C ILE A 29 4.50 10.05 -4.35
N ILE A 30 5.13 11.14 -4.79
CA ILE A 30 4.69 12.52 -4.51
C ILE A 30 3.27 12.75 -5.02
N LYS A 31 2.92 12.23 -6.21
CA LYS A 31 1.57 12.34 -6.77
C LYS A 31 0.54 11.57 -5.95
N ILE A 32 0.87 10.37 -5.49
CA ILE A 32 -0.01 9.56 -4.64
C ILE A 32 -0.22 10.27 -3.31
N GLU A 33 0.85 10.69 -2.63
CA GLU A 33 0.77 11.40 -1.36
C GLU A 33 -0.03 12.71 -1.48
N GLY A 34 0.25 13.50 -2.52
CA GLY A 34 -0.48 14.74 -2.79
C GLY A 34 -1.98 14.52 -3.07
N ALA A 35 -2.33 13.39 -3.71
CA ALA A 35 -3.72 13.03 -3.95
C ALA A 35 -4.43 12.51 -2.69
N LEU A 36 -3.71 11.91 -1.74
CA LEU A 36 -4.26 11.39 -0.49
C LEU A 36 -4.40 12.48 0.59
N LEU A 37 -3.49 13.46 0.63
CA LEU A 37 -3.43 14.47 1.69
C LEU A 37 -4.76 15.21 1.96
N PRO A 38 -5.54 15.64 0.94
CA PRO A 38 -6.84 16.27 1.18
C PRO A 38 -7.83 15.34 1.90
N PHE A 39 -7.87 14.07 1.52
CA PHE A 39 -8.74 13.08 2.15
C PHE A 39 -8.28 12.74 3.57
N ILE A 40 -6.96 12.62 3.79
CA ILE A 40 -6.39 12.43 5.13
C ILE A 40 -6.77 13.61 6.02
N THR A 41 -6.59 14.83 5.55
CA THR A 41 -6.95 16.04 6.31
C THR A 41 -8.43 16.07 6.68
N GLU A 42 -9.31 15.79 5.71
CA GLU A 42 -10.75 15.74 5.93
C GLU A 42 -11.13 14.65 6.96
N CYS A 43 -10.61 13.44 6.78
CA CYS A 43 -10.90 12.29 7.63
C CYS A 43 -10.32 12.44 9.04
N SER A 44 -9.16 13.07 9.20
CA SER A 44 -8.60 13.46 10.50
C SER A 44 -9.54 14.36 11.26
N ALA A 45 -10.05 15.41 10.62
CA ALA A 45 -11.01 16.33 11.24
C ALA A 45 -12.31 15.62 11.66
N GLN A 46 -12.84 14.73 10.81
CA GLN A 46 -14.07 13.97 11.10
C GLN A 46 -13.92 12.98 12.26
N ASN A 47 -12.72 12.43 12.46
CA ASN A 47 -12.46 11.41 13.47
C ASN A 47 -11.72 11.95 14.71
N GLY A 48 -11.51 13.26 14.80
CA GLY A 48 -10.80 13.89 15.92
C GLY A 48 -9.34 13.46 16.06
N VAL A 49 -8.68 13.10 14.94
CA VAL A 49 -7.27 12.68 14.93
C VAL A 49 -6.38 13.86 14.60
N ASN A 50 -5.27 14.01 15.34
CA ASN A 50 -4.28 15.05 15.07
C ASN A 50 -3.39 14.65 13.87
N MET A 51 -3.13 15.58 12.96
CA MET A 51 -2.20 15.38 11.84
C MET A 51 -0.76 15.10 12.30
N GLU A 52 -0.38 15.58 13.48
CA GLU A 52 0.93 15.27 14.08
C GLU A 52 1.06 13.78 14.40
N ASP A 53 -0.01 13.14 14.89
CA ASP A 53 -0.03 11.71 15.19
C ASP A 53 0.12 10.87 13.91
N LEU A 54 -0.54 11.30 12.82
CA LEU A 54 -0.39 10.67 11.51
C LEU A 54 1.02 10.84 10.95
N THR A 55 1.61 12.03 11.14
CA THR A 55 2.99 12.32 10.71
C THR A 55 3.99 11.48 11.51
N ALA A 56 3.75 11.30 12.81
CA ALA A 56 4.55 10.43 13.66
C ALA A 56 4.40 8.95 13.28
N ALA A 57 3.18 8.48 12.99
CA ALA A 57 2.92 7.14 12.48
C ALA A 57 3.70 6.88 11.18
N LYS A 58 3.64 7.84 10.24
CA LYS A 58 4.41 7.81 8.99
C LYS A 58 5.90 7.73 9.22
N LYS A 59 6.45 8.67 10.00
CA LYS A 59 7.89 8.76 10.29
C LYS A 59 8.44 7.49 10.95
N ASN A 60 7.65 6.85 11.81
CA ASN A 60 8.06 5.67 12.57
C ASN A 60 7.68 4.36 11.87
N GLU A 61 7.04 4.43 10.69
CA GLU A 61 6.44 3.28 9.99
C GLU A 61 5.56 2.42 10.91
N ASN A 62 4.86 3.06 11.85
CA ASN A 62 4.03 2.39 12.85
C ASN A 62 2.58 2.86 12.74
N TYR A 63 1.73 1.96 12.25
CA TYR A 63 0.32 2.22 11.96
C TYR A 63 -0.64 1.51 12.90
N ASP A 64 -0.13 0.81 13.92
CA ASP A 64 -0.93 -0.06 14.78
C ASP A 64 -2.00 0.73 15.56
N ASN A 65 -1.65 1.96 15.93
CA ASN A 65 -2.49 2.83 16.74
C ASN A 65 -3.30 3.85 15.92
N LEU A 66 -3.29 3.75 14.59
CA LEU A 66 -4.15 4.60 13.78
C LEU A 66 -5.62 4.27 14.04
N ASN A 67 -6.43 5.31 14.15
CA ASN A 67 -7.88 5.17 14.28
C ASN A 67 -8.43 4.40 13.05
N PRO A 68 -9.04 3.21 13.24
CA PRO A 68 -9.53 2.40 12.13
C PRO A 68 -10.60 3.10 11.27
N CYS A 69 -11.40 3.99 11.88
CA CYS A 69 -12.43 4.75 11.17
C CYS A 69 -11.85 5.89 10.33
N LEU A 70 -10.69 6.43 10.71
CA LEU A 70 -9.94 7.34 9.84
C LEU A 70 -9.48 6.62 8.57
N ILE A 71 -8.95 5.40 8.70
CA ILE A 71 -8.50 4.58 7.57
C ILE A 71 -9.70 4.26 6.66
N ALA A 72 -10.83 3.85 7.24
CA ALA A 72 -12.05 3.58 6.48
C ALA A 72 -12.56 4.81 5.74
N CYS A 73 -12.55 5.99 6.37
CA CYS A 73 -12.91 7.24 5.73
C CYS A 73 -12.05 7.53 4.50
N VAL A 74 -10.73 7.37 4.60
CA VAL A 74 -9.82 7.60 3.47
C VAL A 74 -10.07 6.60 2.34
N PHE A 75 -10.26 5.31 2.64
CA PHE A 75 -10.57 4.30 1.62
C PHE A 75 -11.93 4.55 0.95
N LYS A 76 -12.95 4.98 1.69
CA LYS A 76 -14.25 5.36 1.09
C LYS A 76 -14.12 6.59 0.20
N LYS A 77 -13.42 7.62 0.65
CA LYS A 77 -13.20 8.87 -0.11
C LYS A 77 -12.41 8.65 -1.40
N THR A 78 -11.47 7.72 -1.38
CA THR A 78 -10.70 7.33 -2.58
C THR A 78 -11.47 6.35 -3.47
N GLY A 79 -12.57 5.79 -2.98
CA GLY A 79 -13.43 4.82 -3.67
C GLY A 79 -12.89 3.39 -3.63
N THR A 80 -11.82 3.13 -2.89
CA THR A 80 -11.24 1.78 -2.73
C THR A 80 -11.97 0.96 -1.67
N MET A 81 -12.88 1.57 -0.92
CA MET A 81 -13.88 0.90 -0.09
C MET A 81 -15.27 1.42 -0.46
N ASP A 82 -16.26 0.53 -0.53
CA ASP A 82 -17.64 0.90 -0.84
C ASP A 82 -18.43 1.37 0.40
N ASP A 83 -19.69 1.79 0.18
CA ASP A 83 -20.57 2.27 1.26
C ASP A 83 -20.92 1.18 2.28
N LYS A 84 -20.77 -0.10 1.92
CA LYS A 84 -20.95 -1.25 2.82
C LYS A 84 -19.70 -1.55 3.65
N GLY A 85 -18.59 -0.84 3.40
CA GLY A 85 -17.33 -1.06 4.09
C GLY A 85 -16.55 -2.26 3.54
N LEU A 86 -16.78 -2.65 2.29
CA LEU A 86 -16.06 -3.70 1.60
C LEU A 86 -14.97 -3.10 0.71
N PHE A 87 -13.82 -3.75 0.66
CA PHE A 87 -12.75 -3.40 -0.26
C PHE A 87 -13.22 -3.57 -1.70
N ASN A 88 -13.07 -2.51 -2.49
CA ASN A 88 -13.42 -2.46 -3.90
C ASN A 88 -12.15 -2.67 -4.74
N LEU A 89 -11.90 -3.93 -5.08
CA LEU A 89 -10.72 -4.34 -5.86
C LEU A 89 -10.65 -3.63 -7.22
N ASP A 90 -11.76 -3.55 -7.94
CA ASP A 90 -11.79 -2.92 -9.28
C ASP A 90 -11.39 -1.44 -9.21
N LYS A 91 -11.91 -0.72 -8.21
CA LYS A 91 -11.54 0.68 -7.99
C LYS A 91 -10.10 0.83 -7.52
N ALA A 92 -9.59 -0.07 -6.69
CA ALA A 92 -8.18 -0.08 -6.33
C ALA A 92 -7.28 -0.26 -7.55
N LEU A 93 -7.58 -1.22 -8.43
CA LEU A 93 -6.85 -1.44 -9.68
C LEU A 93 -6.94 -0.26 -10.65
N GLU A 94 -8.10 0.41 -10.73
CA GLU A 94 -8.27 1.66 -11.49
C GLU A 94 -7.32 2.76 -10.97
N LYS A 95 -7.22 2.94 -9.64
CA LYS A 95 -6.31 3.92 -9.04
C LYS A 95 -4.85 3.56 -9.27
N THR A 96 -4.47 2.29 -9.11
CA THR A 96 -3.11 1.80 -9.42
C THR A 96 -2.67 2.24 -10.82
N LYS A 97 -3.47 1.95 -11.83
CA LYS A 97 -3.18 2.31 -13.23
C LYS A 97 -3.17 3.82 -13.49
N LYS A 98 -3.83 4.60 -12.64
CA LYS A 98 -3.82 6.06 -12.72
C LYS A 98 -2.51 6.67 -12.23
N PHE A 99 -1.91 6.07 -11.20
CA PHE A 99 -0.74 6.65 -10.53
C PHE A 99 0.59 6.03 -10.95
N LEU A 100 0.59 4.77 -11.36
CA LEU A 100 1.79 4.06 -11.78
C LEU A 100 1.89 3.99 -13.30
N LYS A 101 3.11 4.09 -13.82
CA LYS A 101 3.40 4.03 -15.25
C LYS A 101 4.02 2.70 -15.68
N SER A 102 4.77 2.07 -14.79
CA SER A 102 5.44 0.78 -15.06
C SER A 102 4.44 -0.36 -15.03
N GLU A 103 4.38 -1.17 -16.09
CA GLU A 103 3.55 -2.38 -16.12
C GLU A 103 3.95 -3.35 -15.00
N GLU A 104 5.24 -3.47 -14.71
CA GLU A 104 5.74 -4.31 -13.61
C GLU A 104 5.20 -3.86 -12.25
N ASP A 105 5.19 -2.54 -11.98
CA ASP A 105 4.70 -2.01 -10.70
C ASP A 105 3.17 -2.09 -10.62
N ILE A 106 2.47 -1.92 -11.74
CA ILE A 106 1.03 -2.12 -11.83
C ILE A 106 0.67 -3.57 -11.52
N ASP A 107 1.42 -4.54 -12.07
CA ASP A 107 1.17 -5.97 -11.86
C ASP A 107 1.45 -6.36 -10.41
N LYS A 108 2.55 -5.90 -9.82
CA LYS A 108 2.84 -6.10 -8.38
C LYS A 108 1.75 -5.50 -7.49
N ALA A 109 1.32 -4.27 -7.77
CA ALA A 109 0.22 -3.63 -7.04
C ALA A 109 -1.07 -4.44 -7.14
N ALA A 110 -1.35 -4.97 -8.33
CA ALA A 110 -2.55 -5.73 -8.61
C ALA A 110 -2.55 -7.08 -7.90
N GLU A 111 -1.39 -7.74 -7.82
CA GLU A 111 -1.22 -8.98 -7.05
C GLU A 111 -1.47 -8.74 -5.56
N VAL A 112 -0.89 -7.69 -5.00
CA VAL A 112 -1.12 -7.29 -3.60
C VAL A 112 -2.59 -6.92 -3.35
N ALA A 113 -3.21 -6.15 -4.24
CA ALA A 113 -4.63 -5.80 -4.11
C ALA A 113 -5.52 -7.06 -4.13
N LYS A 114 -5.22 -8.02 -5.00
CA LYS A 114 -5.94 -9.31 -5.07
C LYS A 114 -5.72 -10.16 -3.82
N SER A 115 -4.50 -10.25 -3.29
CA SER A 115 -4.22 -11.02 -2.07
C SER A 115 -4.97 -10.43 -0.87
N CYS A 116 -5.01 -9.10 -0.77
CA CYS A 116 -5.70 -8.39 0.29
C CYS A 116 -7.22 -8.34 0.15
N ALA A 117 -7.80 -8.75 -0.99
CA ALA A 117 -9.25 -8.78 -1.17
C ALA A 117 -9.96 -9.76 -0.21
N SER A 118 -9.24 -10.77 0.28
CA SER A 118 -9.71 -11.73 1.29
C SER A 118 -10.18 -11.11 2.61
N VAL A 119 -9.84 -9.85 2.91
CA VAL A 119 -10.36 -9.13 4.09
C VAL A 119 -11.88 -8.92 4.05
N ASN A 120 -12.49 -8.99 2.86
CA ASN A 120 -13.94 -8.92 2.70
C ASN A 120 -14.66 -10.12 3.34
N ASP A 121 -14.01 -11.27 3.35
CA ASP A 121 -14.58 -12.52 3.88
C ASP A 121 -14.35 -12.68 5.39
N GLN A 122 -13.55 -11.80 6.00
CA GLN A 122 -13.27 -11.84 7.43
C GLN A 122 -14.44 -11.29 8.24
N GLU A 123 -14.82 -12.04 9.26
CA GLU A 123 -15.79 -11.59 10.26
C GLU A 123 -15.17 -10.50 11.14
N ILE A 124 -15.95 -9.44 11.37
CA ILE A 124 -15.54 -8.31 12.20
C ILE A 124 -16.58 -8.18 13.30
N SER A 125 -16.10 -8.28 14.54
CA SER A 125 -16.91 -8.24 15.76
C SER A 125 -17.45 -6.86 16.07
N ASP A 126 -16.81 -5.81 15.55
CA ASP A 126 -17.16 -4.43 15.86
C ASP A 126 -18.46 -3.97 15.18
N ASN A 127 -19.18 -3.09 15.87
CA ASN A 127 -20.42 -2.49 15.38
C ASN A 127 -20.22 -1.70 14.07
N ASP A 128 -19.02 -1.15 13.85
CA ASP A 128 -18.62 -0.56 12.56
C ASP A 128 -17.65 -1.49 11.82
N LYS A 129 -18.24 -2.43 11.07
CA LYS A 129 -17.50 -3.38 10.24
C LYS A 129 -16.58 -2.70 9.22
N SER A 130 -16.86 -1.44 8.84
CA SER A 130 -16.02 -0.74 7.86
C SER A 130 -14.71 -0.27 8.48
N CYS A 131 -14.72 0.21 9.72
CA CYS A 131 -13.51 0.60 10.45
C CYS A 131 -12.57 -0.59 10.67
N GLY A 132 -13.10 -1.70 11.21
CA GLY A 132 -12.28 -2.90 11.44
C GLY A 132 -11.69 -3.45 10.12
N ARG A 133 -12.48 -3.45 9.03
CA ARG A 133 -12.00 -3.99 7.75
C ARG A 133 -10.93 -3.11 7.14
N ALA A 134 -11.05 -1.79 7.30
CA ALA A 134 -10.05 -0.85 6.84
C ALA A 134 -8.70 -1.08 7.53
N LYS A 135 -8.69 -1.40 8.84
CA LYS A 135 -7.45 -1.76 9.55
C LYS A 135 -6.84 -3.05 8.99
N LEU A 136 -7.64 -4.10 8.81
CA LEU A 136 -7.18 -5.37 8.21
C LEU A 136 -6.60 -5.17 6.81
N LEU A 137 -7.25 -4.32 6.00
CA LEU A 137 -6.80 -3.98 4.66
C LEU A 137 -5.47 -3.23 4.68
N LEU A 138 -5.34 -2.21 5.53
CA LEU A 138 -4.09 -1.46 5.70
C LEU A 138 -2.96 -2.39 6.16
N ASP A 139 -3.21 -3.25 7.14
CA ASP A 139 -2.23 -4.20 7.65
C ASP A 139 -1.80 -5.20 6.57
N CYS A 140 -2.73 -5.61 5.71
CA CYS A 140 -2.40 -6.43 4.56
C CYS A 140 -1.46 -5.70 3.59
N PHE A 141 -1.75 -4.44 3.22
CA PHE A 141 -0.86 -3.66 2.37
C PHE A 141 0.52 -3.43 3.01
N ILE A 142 0.59 -3.17 4.31
CA ILE A 142 1.86 -3.01 5.04
C ILE A 142 2.70 -4.29 5.03
N LYS A 143 2.07 -5.48 5.15
CA LYS A 143 2.79 -6.77 5.02
C LYS A 143 3.46 -6.91 3.65
N HIS A 144 2.90 -6.27 2.63
CA HIS A 144 3.43 -6.23 1.27
C HIS A 144 4.28 -4.98 0.97
N LYS A 145 4.61 -4.12 1.96
CA LYS A 145 5.37 -2.88 1.72
C LYS A 145 6.74 -3.10 1.04
N GLY A 146 7.37 -4.26 1.23
CA GLY A 146 8.61 -4.60 0.52
C GLY A 146 8.44 -4.80 -0.99
N GLN A 147 7.20 -4.97 -1.45
CA GLN A 147 6.82 -5.11 -2.87
C GLN A 147 6.35 -3.77 -3.46
N PHE A 148 6.25 -2.72 -2.63
CA PHE A 148 5.73 -1.41 -2.99
C PHE A 148 6.54 -0.29 -2.32
N PRO A 149 7.33 0.49 -3.06
CA PRO A 149 8.12 1.57 -2.47
C PRO A 149 7.28 2.84 -2.31
N LEU A 150 6.04 2.70 -1.85
CA LEU A 150 5.38 3.81 -1.18
C LEU A 150 6.01 3.89 0.21
N SER A 151 6.70 4.99 0.48
CA SER A 151 7.00 5.44 1.84
C SER A 151 5.69 5.84 2.50
N ILE A 152 4.87 4.84 2.82
CA ILE A 152 3.88 4.95 3.86
C ILE A 152 4.71 4.91 5.13
#